data_AF-A0A1R0WEF9-F1
#
_entry.id   AF-A0A1R0WEF9-F1
#
_cell.length_a   1.000
_cell.length_b   1.000
_cell.length_c   1.000
_cell.angle_alpha   90.00
_cell.angle_beta   90.00
_cell.angle_gamma   90.00
#
_symmetry.space_group_name_H-M   'P 1'
#
loop_
_entity.id
_entity.type
_entity.pdbx_description
1 polymer ?
#
loop_
_entity_poly.entity_id
_entity_poly.type
_entity_poly.pdbx_seq_one_letter_code
_entity_poly.pdbx_strand_id
1 'polypeptide(L)'
;MSDFNRVLICGTGPVSIQMAVFMKKQWNSRIGIAGRISARSEHFYNALSSNHQFVRADVQNELHQVMEGENKVDELFQSYEAVTGMWDTIVLTVTADAYGQVLQRLDAELLRHVSCILLMSPTLGSGSLVQSYMAAMNPAAEMISFSTYLGDTRWADSTPSNQVLTTAVKKKLYVGSTIPASDRVSSLCEHFTRSGVQLKRMESPIAAESRNISLYVHPPLFMNDFSLHRIFGESDIPAYVYKLFPEGPITSTLIQEMLSQWKEIMNILSSLQVEPLNLLKFMIDDNYPIRSESLAREDIEHFLELDDIHQQYLLYIRYTCLLIDPFSKPDKDGKYFDFSAVPIRKTFINKQGEWDIPRMPKEDYYRLKIIQGIARHTNNASPTIDRFVERYENMIQEIALQHPERILSNAFEVQTFSEDLKQICSSLSAVSLSS
;
A
#
# COMPACT_ATOMS: atom_id res chain seq x y z
N MET A 1 -4.51 -7.24 -29.74
CA MET A 1 -5.40 -6.15 -29.30
C MET A 1 -4.54 -5.14 -28.56
N SER A 2 -4.80 -3.83 -28.64
CA SER A 2 -4.06 -2.88 -27.81
C SER A 2 -4.47 -3.03 -26.35
N ASP A 3 -3.50 -3.29 -25.47
CA ASP A 3 -3.74 -3.40 -24.03
C ASP A 3 -4.21 -2.04 -23.48
N PHE A 4 -5.05 -2.08 -22.44
CA PHE A 4 -5.48 -0.89 -21.69
C PHE A 4 -6.21 0.20 -22.51
N ASN A 5 -7.06 -0.19 -23.47
CA ASN A 5 -7.81 0.78 -24.29
C ASN A 5 -8.83 1.61 -23.51
N ARG A 6 -9.70 0.95 -22.73
CA ARG A 6 -10.76 1.60 -21.96
C ARG A 6 -10.54 1.27 -20.49
N VAL A 7 -10.04 2.25 -19.75
CA VAL A 7 -9.58 2.08 -18.37
C VAL A 7 -10.50 2.83 -17.41
N LEU A 8 -11.12 2.10 -16.50
CA LEU A 8 -11.88 2.65 -15.38
C LEU A 8 -10.98 2.69 -14.14
N ILE A 9 -10.67 3.89 -13.66
CA ILE A 9 -9.89 4.11 -12.43
C ILE A 9 -10.87 4.27 -11.26
N CYS A 10 -10.83 3.32 -10.33
CA CYS A 10 -11.66 3.35 -9.13
C CYS A 10 -10.90 3.95 -7.95
N GLY A 11 -11.24 5.20 -7.65
CA GLY A 11 -10.68 6.03 -6.59
C GLY A 11 -10.52 7.48 -7.05
N THR A 12 -10.46 8.42 -6.12
CA THR A 12 -10.34 9.88 -6.39
C THR A 12 -9.17 10.52 -5.64
N GLY A 13 -8.20 9.70 -5.25
CA GLY A 13 -6.97 10.16 -4.59
C GLY A 13 -5.93 10.67 -5.59
N PRO A 14 -4.79 11.19 -5.09
CA PRO A 14 -3.69 11.64 -5.95
C PRO A 14 -3.17 10.56 -6.91
N VAL A 15 -3.14 9.30 -6.46
CA VAL A 15 -2.77 8.13 -7.26
C VAL A 15 -3.67 8.02 -8.51
N SER A 16 -4.97 8.28 -8.39
CA SER A 16 -5.90 8.20 -9.52
C SER A 16 -5.56 9.20 -10.62
N ILE A 17 -5.20 10.43 -10.27
CA ILE A 17 -4.79 11.45 -11.25
C ILE A 17 -3.48 11.06 -11.90
N GLN A 18 -2.47 10.68 -11.12
CA GLN A 18 -1.18 10.27 -11.70
C GLN A 18 -1.37 9.09 -12.65
N MET A 19 -2.19 8.09 -12.28
CA MET A 19 -2.47 6.94 -13.13
C MET A 19 -3.32 7.31 -14.35
N ALA A 20 -4.26 8.25 -14.25
CA ALA A 20 -5.01 8.76 -15.40
C ALA A 20 -4.08 9.43 -16.42
N VAL A 21 -3.18 10.30 -15.96
CA VAL A 21 -2.18 10.96 -16.80
C VAL A 21 -1.24 9.93 -17.42
N PHE A 22 -0.73 9.01 -16.60
CA PHE A 22 0.21 7.98 -17.04
C PHE A 22 -0.39 7.05 -18.09
N MET A 23 -1.60 6.52 -17.83
CA MET A 23 -2.26 5.58 -18.74
C MET A 23 -2.56 6.23 -20.09
N LYS A 24 -3.06 7.46 -20.10
CA LYS A 24 -3.35 8.20 -21.33
C LYS A 24 -2.07 8.54 -22.11
N LYS A 25 -0.99 8.92 -21.42
CA LYS A 25 0.31 9.21 -22.05
C LYS A 25 0.97 7.97 -22.67
N GLN A 26 0.89 6.83 -22.00
CA GLN A 26 1.59 5.61 -22.41
C GLN A 26 0.80 4.75 -23.40
N TRP A 27 -0.53 4.64 -23.24
CA TRP A 27 -1.39 3.76 -24.06
C TRP A 27 -2.48 4.50 -24.84
N ASN A 28 -2.56 5.83 -24.75
CA ASN A 28 -3.65 6.62 -25.34
C ASN A 28 -5.05 6.10 -24.92
N SER A 29 -5.15 5.65 -23.68
CA SER A 29 -6.37 5.08 -23.13
C SER A 29 -7.53 6.09 -23.07
N ARG A 30 -8.75 5.60 -23.28
CA ARG A 30 -9.97 6.25 -22.79
C ARG A 30 -10.06 6.03 -21.28
N ILE A 31 -10.15 7.11 -20.52
CA ILE A 31 -10.08 7.12 -19.06
C ILE A 31 -11.45 7.48 -18.47
N GLY A 32 -11.99 6.57 -17.68
CA GLY A 32 -13.07 6.83 -16.73
C GLY A 32 -12.50 6.95 -15.32
N ILE A 33 -13.02 7.87 -14.50
CA ILE A 33 -12.74 7.91 -13.06
C ILE A 33 -14.05 7.74 -12.30
N ALA A 34 -14.06 6.79 -11.37
CA ALA A 34 -15.19 6.55 -10.47
C ALA A 34 -14.74 6.62 -9.01
N GLY A 35 -15.57 7.17 -8.15
CA GLY A 35 -15.35 7.16 -6.71
C GLY A 35 -16.65 7.28 -5.93
N ARG A 36 -16.58 7.32 -4.61
CA ARG A 36 -17.73 7.64 -3.75
C ARG A 36 -17.82 9.14 -3.49
N ILE A 37 -19.03 9.67 -3.29
CA ILE A 37 -19.21 11.01 -2.70
C ILE A 37 -18.76 10.96 -1.23
N SER A 38 -17.88 11.89 -0.91
CA SER A 38 -17.37 12.15 0.42
C SER A 38 -16.91 13.60 0.41
N ALA A 39 -16.85 14.25 1.56
CA ALA A 39 -16.43 15.64 1.58
C ALA A 39 -14.96 15.86 1.15
N ARG A 40 -14.16 14.82 0.91
CA ARG A 40 -12.86 14.91 0.21
C ARG A 40 -13.03 14.82 -1.32
N SER A 41 -13.83 13.88 -1.80
CA SER A 41 -14.05 13.67 -3.24
C SER A 41 -14.97 14.71 -3.87
N GLU A 42 -15.85 15.36 -3.11
CA GLU A 42 -16.64 16.51 -3.59
C GLU A 42 -15.75 17.66 -4.07
N HIS A 43 -14.69 17.99 -3.31
CA HIS A 43 -13.74 19.02 -3.72
C HIS A 43 -13.02 18.63 -5.01
N PHE A 44 -12.65 17.36 -5.15
CA PHE A 44 -12.08 16.80 -6.38
C PHE A 44 -13.05 16.90 -7.57
N TYR A 45 -14.31 16.47 -7.41
CA TYR A 45 -15.31 16.53 -8.48
C TYR A 45 -15.63 17.98 -8.90
N ASN A 46 -15.71 18.90 -7.93
CA ASN A 46 -15.89 20.33 -8.21
C ASN A 46 -14.68 20.90 -8.96
N ALA A 47 -13.46 20.61 -8.51
CA ALA A 47 -12.24 21.05 -9.17
C ALA A 47 -12.15 20.53 -10.63
N LEU A 48 -12.50 19.26 -10.87
CA LEU A 48 -12.56 18.70 -12.22
C LEU A 48 -13.62 19.36 -13.09
N SER A 49 -14.82 19.56 -12.56
CA SER A 49 -15.93 20.17 -13.30
C SER A 49 -15.60 21.61 -13.69
N SER A 50 -14.99 22.37 -12.78
CA SER A 50 -14.52 23.74 -13.04
C SER A 50 -13.36 23.82 -14.03
N ASN A 51 -12.59 22.74 -14.21
CA ASN A 51 -11.45 22.67 -15.13
C ASN A 51 -11.72 21.80 -16.37
N HIS A 52 -12.97 21.74 -16.84
CA HIS A 52 -13.36 21.00 -18.05
C HIS A 52 -12.88 19.53 -18.07
N GLN A 53 -12.82 18.89 -16.90
CA GLN A 53 -12.36 17.52 -16.68
C GLN A 53 -10.87 17.28 -16.97
N PHE A 54 -10.03 18.32 -16.98
CA PHE A 54 -8.59 18.15 -17.09
C PHE A 54 -7.97 17.77 -15.74
N VAL A 55 -7.13 16.74 -15.78
CA VAL A 55 -6.24 16.34 -14.69
C VAL A 55 -4.81 16.66 -15.03
N ARG A 56 -4.04 17.08 -14.03
CA ARG A 56 -2.62 17.40 -14.18
C ARG A 56 -1.78 16.71 -13.12
N ALA A 57 -0.65 16.18 -13.52
CA ALA A 57 0.37 15.65 -12.64
C ALA A 57 1.69 16.38 -12.91
N ASP A 58 2.23 17.04 -11.88
CA ASP A 58 3.54 17.67 -11.88
C ASP A 58 4.55 16.83 -11.11
N VAL A 59 5.84 17.12 -11.30
CA VAL A 59 6.93 16.46 -10.57
C VAL A 59 7.80 17.48 -9.85
N GLN A 60 8.30 17.09 -8.67
CA GLN A 60 9.22 17.94 -7.90
C GLN A 60 10.67 17.83 -8.42
N ASN A 61 11.04 16.68 -8.99
CA ASN A 61 12.38 16.41 -9.49
C ASN A 61 12.34 16.21 -11.00
N GLU A 62 13.17 16.96 -11.74
CA GLU A 62 13.29 16.89 -13.20
C GLU A 62 13.62 15.47 -13.70
N LEU A 63 14.28 14.63 -12.88
CA LEU A 63 14.52 13.21 -13.18
C LEU A 63 13.22 12.41 -13.38
N HIS A 64 12.08 12.95 -12.97
CA HIS A 64 10.77 12.30 -13.09
C HIS A 64 9.87 12.96 -14.14
N GLN A 65 10.38 13.87 -14.98
CA GLN A 65 9.58 14.61 -15.98
C GLN A 65 8.76 13.71 -16.92
N VAL A 66 9.16 12.46 -17.13
CA VAL A 66 8.37 11.49 -17.90
C VAL A 66 7.00 11.19 -17.26
N MET A 67 6.87 11.36 -15.94
CA MET A 67 5.61 11.21 -15.20
C MET A 67 4.72 12.45 -15.23
N GLU A 68 5.25 13.60 -15.67
CA GLU A 68 4.49 14.84 -15.81
C GLU A 68 3.53 14.76 -17.01
N GLY A 69 2.37 15.40 -16.87
CA GLY A 69 1.46 15.62 -17.98
C GLY A 69 0.10 16.15 -17.54
N GLU A 70 -0.66 16.55 -18.54
CA GLU A 70 -2.03 17.00 -18.40
C GLU A 70 -2.89 16.30 -19.44
N ASN A 71 -4.07 15.84 -19.05
CA ASN A 71 -4.98 15.13 -19.93
C ASN A 71 -6.44 15.35 -19.51
N LYS A 72 -7.35 15.26 -20.47
CA LYS A 72 -8.78 15.25 -20.20
C LYS A 72 -9.23 13.85 -19.76
N VAL A 73 -10.01 13.78 -18.67
CA VAL A 73 -10.76 12.58 -18.27
C VAL A 73 -12.00 12.47 -19.15
N ASP A 74 -12.20 11.31 -19.78
CA ASP A 74 -13.28 11.13 -20.76
C ASP A 74 -14.63 10.95 -20.07
N GLU A 75 -14.67 10.24 -18.93
CA GLU A 75 -15.89 9.99 -18.16
C GLU A 75 -15.63 10.10 -16.65
N LEU A 76 -16.57 10.70 -15.92
CA LEU A 76 -16.45 10.95 -14.48
C LEU A 76 -17.73 10.49 -13.79
N PHE A 77 -17.60 9.58 -12.83
CA PHE A 77 -18.71 8.98 -12.11
C PHE A 77 -18.61 9.28 -10.61
N GLN A 78 -19.66 9.90 -10.07
CA GLN A 78 -19.71 10.30 -8.65
C GLN A 78 -20.06 9.16 -7.69
N SER A 79 -20.49 8.01 -8.22
CA SER A 79 -20.69 6.77 -7.49
C SER A 79 -20.26 5.58 -8.37
N TYR A 80 -19.98 4.43 -7.75
CA TYR A 80 -19.65 3.22 -8.48
C TYR A 80 -20.87 2.63 -9.20
N GLU A 81 -22.07 2.81 -8.63
CA GLU A 81 -23.33 2.38 -9.21
C GLU A 81 -23.73 3.20 -10.44
N ALA A 82 -23.22 4.43 -10.58
CA ALA A 82 -23.49 5.30 -11.71
C ALA A 82 -22.55 5.05 -12.90
N VAL A 83 -21.60 4.13 -12.77
CA VAL A 83 -20.69 3.77 -13.87
C VAL A 83 -21.50 3.15 -15.00
N THR A 84 -21.35 3.72 -16.19
CA THR A 84 -21.98 3.22 -17.41
C THR A 84 -20.93 2.95 -18.48
N GLY A 85 -21.35 2.29 -19.56
CA GLY A 85 -20.48 1.91 -20.66
C GLY A 85 -19.61 0.69 -20.36
N MET A 86 -18.82 0.32 -21.36
CA MET A 86 -17.97 -0.87 -21.34
C MET A 86 -16.53 -0.47 -20.96
N TRP A 87 -15.90 -1.23 -20.08
CA TRP A 87 -14.54 -0.98 -19.61
C TRP A 87 -13.74 -2.27 -19.66
N ASP A 88 -12.65 -2.27 -20.42
CA ASP A 88 -11.83 -3.47 -20.63
C ASP A 88 -10.88 -3.71 -19.45
N THR A 89 -10.51 -2.64 -18.74
CA THR A 89 -9.59 -2.66 -17.60
C THR A 89 -10.15 -1.87 -16.44
N ILE A 90 -10.10 -2.43 -15.23
CA ILE A 90 -10.30 -1.71 -13.97
C ILE A 90 -8.96 -1.50 -13.28
N VAL A 91 -8.73 -0.30 -12.75
CA VAL A 91 -7.55 0.03 -11.93
C VAL A 91 -8.02 0.44 -10.55
N LEU A 92 -7.72 -0.36 -9.53
CA LEU A 92 -8.07 -0.07 -8.15
C LEU A 92 -6.98 0.79 -7.50
N THR A 93 -7.29 2.06 -7.28
CA THR A 93 -6.41 3.05 -6.62
C THR A 93 -6.88 3.42 -5.22
N VAL A 94 -7.99 2.85 -4.77
CA VAL A 94 -8.41 2.88 -3.37
C VAL A 94 -7.49 2.04 -2.48
N THR A 95 -7.71 2.11 -1.17
CA THR A 95 -7.02 1.31 -0.16
C THR A 95 -7.45 -0.16 -0.28
N ALA A 96 -6.56 -1.09 0.06
CA ALA A 96 -6.76 -2.52 -0.18
C ALA A 96 -8.00 -3.10 0.54
N ASP A 97 -8.33 -2.57 1.71
CA ASP A 97 -9.52 -2.88 2.51
C ASP A 97 -10.84 -2.49 1.82
N ALA A 98 -10.79 -1.65 0.77
CA ALA A 98 -11.95 -1.23 0.01
C ALA A 98 -12.14 -2.01 -1.30
N TYR A 99 -11.22 -2.89 -1.71
CA TYR A 99 -11.29 -3.56 -3.02
C TYR A 99 -12.58 -4.35 -3.22
N GLY A 100 -12.93 -5.22 -2.26
CA GLY A 100 -14.18 -6.00 -2.32
C GLY A 100 -15.41 -5.10 -2.41
N GLN A 101 -15.48 -4.07 -1.56
CA GLN A 101 -16.62 -3.13 -1.52
C GLN A 101 -16.77 -2.33 -2.82
N VAL A 102 -15.67 -1.95 -3.47
CA VAL A 102 -15.71 -1.24 -4.75
C VAL A 102 -16.28 -2.16 -5.83
N LEU A 103 -15.75 -3.38 -5.95
CA LEU A 103 -16.20 -4.33 -6.98
C LEU A 103 -17.68 -4.72 -6.78
N GLN A 104 -18.13 -4.89 -5.54
CA GLN A 104 -19.53 -5.16 -5.19
C GLN A 104 -20.52 -4.09 -5.63
N ARG A 105 -20.07 -2.84 -5.81
CA ARG A 105 -20.92 -1.71 -6.17
C ARG A 105 -20.91 -1.39 -7.66
N LEU A 106 -20.02 -2.03 -8.42
CA LEU A 106 -20.00 -1.91 -9.88
C LEU A 106 -21.08 -2.81 -10.48
N ASP A 107 -21.58 -2.39 -11.64
CA ASP A 107 -22.58 -3.17 -12.36
C ASP A 107 -22.06 -4.56 -12.76
N ALA A 108 -22.93 -5.56 -12.59
CA ALA A 108 -22.63 -6.95 -12.85
C ALA A 108 -22.32 -7.22 -14.34
N GLU A 109 -23.07 -6.61 -15.26
CA GLU A 109 -22.81 -6.76 -16.69
C GLU A 109 -21.48 -6.11 -17.08
N LEU A 110 -21.16 -4.94 -16.51
CA LEU A 110 -19.85 -4.31 -16.70
C LEU A 110 -18.72 -5.27 -16.33
N LEU A 111 -18.77 -5.89 -15.15
CA LEU A 111 -17.73 -6.80 -14.67
C LEU A 111 -17.54 -8.03 -15.56
N ARG A 112 -18.60 -8.52 -16.23
CA ARG A 112 -18.49 -9.64 -17.18
C ARG A 112 -17.62 -9.33 -18.40
N HIS A 113 -17.46 -8.04 -18.73
CA HIS A 113 -16.67 -7.60 -19.88
C HIS A 113 -15.26 -7.14 -19.52
N VAL A 114 -14.96 -7.00 -18.23
CA VAL A 114 -13.63 -6.61 -17.76
C VAL A 114 -12.65 -7.74 -18.06
N SER A 115 -11.64 -7.43 -18.86
CA SER A 115 -10.59 -8.38 -19.25
C SER A 115 -9.38 -8.36 -18.32
N CYS A 116 -9.20 -7.28 -17.55
CA CYS A 116 -8.06 -7.08 -16.67
C CYS A 116 -8.42 -6.22 -15.45
N ILE A 117 -7.91 -6.58 -14.28
CA ILE A 117 -7.96 -5.76 -13.06
C ILE A 117 -6.54 -5.51 -12.54
N LEU A 118 -6.17 -4.25 -12.37
CA LEU A 118 -4.89 -3.82 -11.80
C LEU A 118 -5.05 -3.37 -10.35
N LEU A 119 -4.28 -3.96 -9.44
CA LEU A 119 -4.23 -3.57 -8.03
C LEU A 119 -2.99 -2.71 -7.79
N MET A 120 -3.18 -1.41 -7.55
CA MET A 120 -2.06 -0.46 -7.47
C MET A 120 -1.37 -0.45 -6.11
N SER A 121 -2.06 -0.78 -5.03
CA SER A 121 -1.48 -0.82 -3.67
C SER A 121 -2.13 -1.91 -2.83
N PRO A 122 -2.03 -3.18 -3.27
CA PRO A 122 -2.58 -4.31 -2.55
C PRO A 122 -1.88 -4.58 -1.22
N THR A 123 -2.53 -5.38 -0.39
CA THR A 123 -1.89 -6.12 0.70
C THR A 123 -1.71 -7.58 0.29
N LEU A 124 -0.99 -8.36 1.10
CA LEU A 124 -0.88 -9.80 0.89
C LEU A 124 -2.27 -10.45 0.85
N GLY A 125 -2.60 -11.12 -0.26
CA GLY A 125 -3.88 -11.79 -0.49
C GLY A 125 -4.93 -10.95 -1.24
N SER A 126 -4.68 -9.67 -1.52
CA SER A 126 -5.64 -8.83 -2.26
C SER A 126 -5.97 -9.37 -3.64
N GLY A 127 -4.97 -9.94 -4.34
CA GLY A 127 -5.16 -10.59 -5.63
C GLY A 127 -6.13 -11.77 -5.54
N SER A 128 -5.99 -12.62 -4.52
CA SER A 128 -6.90 -13.74 -4.26
C SER A 128 -8.32 -13.28 -3.90
N LEU A 129 -8.45 -12.20 -3.13
CA LEU A 129 -9.75 -11.59 -2.82
C LEU A 129 -10.48 -11.17 -4.11
N VAL A 130 -9.79 -10.39 -4.94
CA VAL A 130 -10.35 -9.90 -6.20
C VAL A 130 -10.64 -11.04 -7.17
N GLN A 131 -9.73 -12.02 -7.27
CA GLN A 131 -9.93 -13.19 -8.12
C GLN A 131 -11.16 -14.01 -7.68
N SER A 132 -11.32 -14.26 -6.38
CA SER A 132 -12.48 -14.97 -5.85
C SER A 132 -13.79 -14.24 -6.16
N TYR A 133 -13.79 -12.91 -6.02
CA TYR A 133 -14.94 -12.08 -6.39
C TYR A 133 -15.27 -12.16 -7.88
N MET A 134 -14.24 -12.08 -8.74
CA MET A 134 -14.40 -12.15 -10.19
C MET A 134 -14.74 -13.55 -10.70
N ALA A 135 -14.42 -14.62 -9.97
CA ALA A 135 -14.68 -16.00 -10.40
C ALA A 135 -16.15 -16.27 -10.71
N ALA A 136 -17.08 -15.61 -10.00
CA ALA A 136 -18.52 -15.72 -10.24
C ALA A 136 -19.01 -14.94 -11.47
N MET A 137 -18.25 -13.93 -11.91
CA MET A 137 -18.68 -12.96 -12.92
C MET A 137 -17.93 -13.15 -14.24
N ASN A 138 -16.61 -13.15 -14.18
CA ASN A 138 -15.72 -13.41 -15.29
C ASN A 138 -14.44 -14.11 -14.79
N PRO A 139 -14.41 -15.45 -14.72
CA PRO A 139 -13.23 -16.20 -14.26
C PRO A 139 -12.03 -16.08 -15.20
N ALA A 140 -12.23 -15.60 -16.44
CA ALA A 140 -11.16 -15.37 -17.41
C ALA A 140 -10.50 -13.98 -17.29
N ALA A 141 -11.03 -13.10 -16.44
CA ALA A 141 -10.43 -11.78 -16.21
C ALA A 141 -9.03 -11.95 -15.60
N GLU A 142 -8.05 -11.29 -16.22
CA GLU A 142 -6.69 -11.26 -15.71
C GLU A 142 -6.64 -10.39 -14.45
N MET A 143 -6.00 -10.85 -13.38
CA MET A 143 -5.73 -10.02 -12.21
C MET A 143 -4.22 -9.81 -12.08
N ILE A 144 -3.83 -8.55 -11.96
CA ILE A 144 -2.44 -8.12 -11.85
C ILE A 144 -2.25 -7.30 -10.56
N SER A 145 -1.36 -7.76 -9.69
CA SER A 145 -0.96 -7.05 -8.47
C SER A 145 0.40 -6.39 -8.64
N PHE A 146 0.48 -5.11 -8.27
CA PHE A 146 1.74 -4.43 -8.02
C PHE A 146 2.18 -4.61 -6.57
N SER A 147 3.47 -4.50 -6.27
CA SER A 147 3.95 -4.46 -4.88
C SER A 147 3.44 -3.25 -4.12
N THR A 148 3.51 -2.08 -4.73
CA THR A 148 3.10 -0.79 -4.17
C THR A 148 2.77 0.17 -5.30
N TYR A 149 2.17 1.31 -4.96
CA TYR A 149 2.11 2.44 -5.86
C TYR A 149 3.53 2.90 -6.28
N LEU A 150 3.62 3.55 -7.44
CA LEU A 150 4.88 3.86 -8.12
C LEU A 150 5.74 4.93 -7.45
N GLY A 151 5.23 5.63 -6.43
CA GLY A 151 5.94 6.75 -5.85
C GLY A 151 5.22 7.38 -4.67
N ASP A 152 5.52 8.67 -4.46
CA ASP A 152 4.82 9.54 -3.52
C ASP A 152 4.16 10.66 -4.31
N THR A 153 2.84 10.71 -4.26
CA THR A 153 2.03 11.69 -4.99
C THR A 153 1.00 12.26 -4.04
N ARG A 154 0.95 13.59 -4.00
CA ARG A 154 0.10 14.35 -3.07
C ARG A 154 -0.51 15.55 -3.74
N TRP A 155 -1.53 16.09 -3.10
CA TRP A 155 -1.99 17.45 -3.39
C TRP A 155 -0.95 18.44 -2.86
N ALA A 156 -0.56 19.43 -3.66
CA ALA A 156 0.46 20.41 -3.26
C ALA A 156 0.12 21.06 -1.90
N ASP A 157 -1.13 21.52 -1.76
CA ASP A 157 -1.63 22.18 -0.54
C ASP A 157 -2.45 21.24 0.35
N SER A 158 -2.25 19.92 0.23
CA SER A 158 -3.02 18.88 0.95
C SER A 158 -4.55 18.90 0.71
N THR A 159 -5.04 19.79 -0.15
CA THR A 159 -6.45 19.95 -0.50
C THR A 159 -6.75 19.22 -1.80
N PRO A 160 -7.81 18.38 -1.86
CA PRO A 160 -8.19 17.70 -3.09
C PRO A 160 -8.43 18.68 -4.24
N SER A 161 -7.84 18.39 -5.39
CA SER A 161 -7.85 19.25 -6.58
C SER A 161 -7.90 18.39 -7.85
N ASN A 162 -7.80 18.98 -9.04
CA ASN A 162 -7.54 18.26 -10.29
C ASN A 162 -6.03 18.15 -10.62
N GLN A 163 -5.16 18.72 -9.77
CA GLN A 163 -3.71 18.77 -9.96
C GLN A 163 -2.94 18.11 -8.80
N VAL A 164 -1.98 17.23 -9.09
CA VAL A 164 -1.14 16.56 -8.09
C VAL A 164 0.34 16.84 -8.31
N LEU A 165 1.12 16.71 -7.25
CA LEU A 165 2.58 16.75 -7.27
C LEU A 165 3.14 15.38 -6.89
N THR A 166 3.90 14.77 -7.78
CA THR A 166 4.70 13.57 -7.54
C THR A 166 6.10 13.98 -7.07
N THR A 167 6.38 13.74 -5.78
CA THR A 167 7.60 14.16 -5.10
C THR A 167 8.73 13.16 -5.26
N ALA A 168 8.40 11.88 -5.36
CA ALA A 168 9.34 10.80 -5.53
C ALA A 168 8.75 9.69 -6.39
N VAL A 169 9.59 9.02 -7.18
CA VAL A 169 9.24 7.84 -7.96
C VAL A 169 10.16 6.69 -7.53
N LYS A 170 9.60 5.51 -7.30
CA LYS A 170 10.37 4.31 -6.96
C LYS A 170 11.22 3.89 -8.15
N LYS A 171 12.48 3.53 -7.89
CA LYS A 171 13.38 2.97 -8.91
C LYS A 171 12.95 1.58 -9.37
N LYS A 172 12.33 0.81 -8.47
CA LYS A 172 11.95 -0.57 -8.70
C LYS A 172 10.60 -0.89 -8.06
N LEU A 173 9.80 -1.64 -8.79
CA LEU A 173 8.52 -2.19 -8.39
C LEU A 173 8.46 -3.66 -8.80
N TYR A 174 7.49 -4.38 -8.24
CA TYR A 174 7.22 -5.76 -8.58
C TYR A 174 5.80 -5.90 -9.11
N VAL A 175 5.60 -6.79 -10.08
CA VAL A 175 4.29 -7.05 -10.68
C VAL A 175 4.08 -8.55 -10.89
N GLY A 176 2.90 -9.04 -10.56
CA GLY A 176 2.53 -10.44 -10.74
C GLY A 176 1.13 -10.55 -11.32
N SER A 177 0.89 -11.56 -12.17
CA SER A 177 -0.39 -11.79 -12.84
C SER A 177 -0.89 -13.20 -12.60
N THR A 178 -2.20 -13.41 -12.61
CA THR A 178 -2.81 -14.75 -12.65
C THR A 178 -2.52 -15.50 -13.95
N ILE A 179 -2.13 -14.79 -15.02
CA ILE A 179 -1.80 -15.38 -16.31
C ILE A 179 -0.28 -15.48 -16.47
N PRO A 180 0.28 -16.71 -16.53
CA PRO A 180 1.69 -16.92 -16.89
C PRO A 180 1.99 -16.32 -18.26
N ALA A 181 3.19 -15.77 -18.43
CA ALA A 181 3.62 -15.12 -19.67
C ALA A 181 2.68 -14.00 -20.22
N SER A 182 1.79 -13.41 -19.40
CA SER A 182 0.93 -12.27 -19.78
C SER A 182 1.59 -11.18 -20.64
N ASP A 183 0.95 -10.89 -21.78
CA ASP A 183 1.29 -9.78 -22.67
C ASP A 183 1.06 -8.43 -21.99
N ARG A 184 0.01 -8.30 -21.18
CA ARG A 184 -0.28 -7.08 -20.40
C ARG A 184 0.83 -6.77 -19.41
N VAL A 185 1.35 -7.79 -18.72
CA VAL A 185 2.51 -7.62 -17.83
C VAL A 185 3.74 -7.20 -18.62
N SER A 186 3.96 -7.77 -19.79
CA SER A 186 5.09 -7.41 -20.66
C SER A 186 4.99 -5.95 -21.13
N SER A 187 3.79 -5.51 -21.54
CA SER A 187 3.46 -4.13 -21.88
C SER A 187 3.67 -3.18 -20.69
N LEU A 188 3.19 -3.54 -19.49
CA LEU A 188 3.46 -2.77 -18.27
C LEU A 188 4.96 -2.64 -18.00
N CYS A 189 5.72 -3.74 -18.08
CA CYS A 189 7.16 -3.72 -17.86
C CYS A 189 7.87 -2.77 -18.84
N GLU A 190 7.50 -2.79 -20.11
CA GLU A 190 8.06 -1.90 -21.13
C GLU A 190 7.79 -0.42 -20.81
N HIS A 191 6.53 -0.05 -20.57
CA HIS A 191 6.13 1.34 -20.37
C HIS A 191 6.61 1.93 -19.03
N PHE A 192 6.67 1.13 -17.96
CA PHE A 192 7.27 1.56 -16.69
C PHE A 192 8.79 1.75 -16.84
N THR A 193 9.48 0.86 -17.56
CA THR A 193 10.93 0.97 -17.79
C THR A 193 11.26 2.23 -18.60
N ARG A 194 10.46 2.55 -19.64
CA ARG A 194 10.58 3.81 -20.40
C ARG A 194 10.39 5.06 -19.53
N SER A 195 9.73 4.91 -18.39
CA SER A 195 9.47 5.98 -17.42
C SER A 195 10.47 5.99 -16.26
N GLY A 196 11.57 5.22 -16.37
CA GLY A 196 12.64 5.16 -15.37
C GLY A 196 12.33 4.28 -14.16
N VAL A 197 11.28 3.44 -14.23
CA VAL A 197 10.89 2.52 -13.16
C VAL A 197 11.12 1.08 -13.61
N GLN A 198 12.03 0.37 -12.96
CA GLN A 198 12.23 -1.05 -13.21
C GLN A 198 11.03 -1.83 -12.64
N LEU A 199 10.22 -2.43 -13.51
CA LEU A 199 9.12 -3.29 -13.09
C LEU A 199 9.55 -4.75 -13.19
N LYS A 200 9.91 -5.37 -12.05
CA LYS A 200 10.32 -6.78 -11.99
C LYS A 200 9.09 -7.68 -11.99
N ARG A 201 8.99 -8.53 -13.00
CA ARG A 201 7.98 -9.58 -13.09
C ARG A 201 8.17 -10.63 -11.99
N MET A 202 7.07 -11.02 -11.37
CA MET A 202 6.94 -12.09 -10.40
C MET A 202 6.06 -13.20 -10.96
N GLU A 203 6.19 -14.40 -10.39
CA GLU A 203 5.49 -15.61 -10.86
C GLU A 203 3.99 -15.56 -10.59
N SER A 204 3.58 -14.84 -9.55
CA SER A 204 2.18 -14.73 -9.15
C SER A 204 1.89 -13.36 -8.53
N PRO A 205 0.61 -12.97 -8.45
CA PRO A 205 0.18 -11.72 -7.81
C PRO A 205 0.61 -11.66 -6.33
N ILE A 206 0.44 -12.75 -5.58
CA ILE A 206 0.83 -12.82 -4.17
C ILE A 206 2.36 -12.70 -3.99
N ALA A 207 3.15 -13.20 -4.94
CA ALA A 207 4.59 -13.00 -4.94
C ALA A 207 4.95 -11.52 -5.12
N ALA A 208 4.24 -10.76 -5.96
CA ALA A 208 4.42 -9.31 -6.07
C ALA A 208 3.96 -8.55 -4.83
N GLU A 209 2.80 -8.92 -4.26
CA GLU A 209 2.25 -8.33 -3.03
C GLU A 209 3.21 -8.47 -1.84
N SER A 210 3.92 -9.60 -1.75
CA SER A 210 4.95 -9.81 -0.73
C SER A 210 6.13 -8.85 -0.82
N ARG A 211 6.35 -8.18 -1.97
CA ARG A 211 7.44 -7.20 -2.13
C ARG A 211 7.01 -5.80 -1.70
N ASN A 212 6.21 -5.70 -0.64
CA ASN A 212 5.73 -4.45 -0.06
C ASN A 212 6.33 -4.23 1.34
N ILE A 213 7.16 -3.20 1.49
CA ILE A 213 7.89 -2.93 2.74
C ILE A 213 6.96 -2.70 3.94
N SER A 214 5.80 -2.08 3.71
CA SER A 214 4.86 -1.74 4.79
C SER A 214 4.32 -2.98 5.50
N LEU A 215 4.28 -4.15 4.85
CA LEU A 215 3.88 -5.41 5.48
C LEU A 215 4.78 -5.77 6.66
N TYR A 216 6.08 -5.46 6.56
CA TYR A 216 7.10 -5.89 7.51
C TYR A 216 7.43 -4.83 8.55
N VAL A 217 7.27 -3.55 8.19
CA VAL A 217 7.78 -2.45 9.02
C VAL A 217 6.71 -1.64 9.72
N HIS A 218 5.51 -1.52 9.16
CA HIS A 218 4.49 -0.68 9.80
C HIS A 218 3.94 -1.30 11.10
N PRO A 219 3.57 -2.58 11.16
CA PRO A 219 3.06 -3.16 12.40
C PRO A 219 3.96 -2.96 13.63
N PRO A 220 5.28 -3.26 13.61
CA PRO A 220 6.13 -3.03 14.78
C PRO A 220 6.29 -1.53 15.06
N LEU A 221 6.28 -0.66 14.04
CA LEU A 221 6.40 0.79 14.21
C LEU A 221 5.15 1.47 14.77
N PHE A 222 3.96 0.95 14.51
CA PHE A 222 2.70 1.61 14.88
C PHE A 222 1.85 0.87 15.91
N MET A 223 1.96 -0.46 15.99
CA MET A 223 1.21 -1.31 16.93
C MET A 223 2.09 -1.74 18.10
N ASN A 224 2.81 -0.78 18.68
CA ASN A 224 3.51 -0.91 19.95
C ASN A 224 2.96 0.12 20.94
N ASP A 225 3.17 -0.12 22.23
CA ASP A 225 2.59 0.72 23.28
C ASP A 225 2.97 2.19 23.10
N PHE A 226 4.23 2.51 22.83
CA PHE A 226 4.66 3.89 22.61
C PHE A 226 3.85 4.56 21.48
N SER A 227 3.79 3.93 20.30
CA SER A 227 3.12 4.52 19.14
C SER A 227 1.61 4.64 19.35
N LEU A 228 0.97 3.61 19.91
CA LEU A 228 -0.47 3.61 20.18
C LEU A 228 -0.85 4.73 21.15
N HIS A 229 -0.18 4.86 22.29
CA HIS A 229 -0.42 5.96 23.23
C HIS A 229 -0.24 7.35 22.57
N ARG A 230 0.72 7.50 21.64
CA ARG A 230 0.90 8.74 20.86
C ARG A 230 -0.25 8.99 19.88
N ILE A 231 -0.74 7.95 19.20
CA ILE A 231 -1.87 8.04 18.25
C ILE A 231 -3.15 8.44 18.98
N PHE A 232 -3.44 7.83 20.13
CA PHE A 232 -4.64 8.10 20.91
C PHE A 232 -4.52 9.32 21.83
N GLY A 233 -3.39 10.04 21.77
CA GLY A 233 -3.30 11.41 22.24
C GLY A 233 -2.86 11.60 23.69
N GLU A 234 -2.24 10.59 24.32
CA GLU A 234 -1.83 10.66 25.74
C GLU A 234 -0.70 11.65 26.04
N SER A 235 -0.07 12.23 25.02
CA SER A 235 0.98 13.23 25.20
C SER A 235 1.00 14.25 24.08
N ASP A 236 1.26 15.51 24.45
CA ASP A 236 1.37 16.63 23.51
C ASP A 236 2.79 16.85 22.97
N ILE A 237 3.77 16.11 23.49
CA ILE A 237 5.12 16.12 22.94
C ILE A 237 5.10 15.43 21.58
N PRO A 238 5.58 16.08 20.50
CA PRO A 238 5.68 15.45 19.19
C PRO A 238 6.52 14.18 19.25
N ALA A 239 6.01 13.11 18.65
CA ALA A 239 6.72 11.85 18.49
C ALA A 239 6.82 11.49 17.02
N TYR A 240 7.89 10.81 16.66
CA TYR A 240 8.26 10.55 15.28
C TYR A 240 8.43 9.06 15.03
N VAL A 241 7.90 8.58 13.92
CA VAL A 241 7.83 7.14 13.58
C VAL A 241 9.21 6.51 13.52
N TYR A 242 10.19 7.24 12.96
CA TYR A 242 11.50 6.69 12.62
C TYR A 242 12.63 7.14 13.56
N LYS A 243 12.32 7.75 14.70
CA LYS A 243 13.32 8.12 15.70
C LYS A 243 13.50 7.03 16.75
N LEU A 244 14.66 7.05 17.40
CA LEU A 244 14.93 6.23 18.58
C LEU A 244 14.13 6.73 19.79
N PHE A 245 13.87 5.86 20.75
CA PHE A 245 13.29 6.27 22.03
C PHE A 245 14.20 7.28 22.76
N PRO A 246 13.66 8.37 23.36
CA PRO A 246 12.24 8.65 23.63
C PRO A 246 11.50 9.46 22.55
N GLU A 247 12.15 9.84 21.46
CA GLU A 247 11.53 10.65 20.40
C GLU A 247 10.65 9.82 19.45
N GLY A 248 10.89 8.51 19.39
CA GLY A 248 10.15 7.55 18.59
C GLY A 248 10.15 6.13 19.17
N PRO A 249 9.50 5.17 18.50
CA PRO A 249 9.30 3.83 19.04
C PRO A 249 10.51 2.91 18.89
N ILE A 250 11.53 3.29 18.12
CA ILE A 250 12.62 2.38 17.76
C ILE A 250 13.48 2.06 18.98
N THR A 251 13.47 0.78 19.33
CA THR A 251 14.18 0.14 20.46
C THR A 251 14.65 -1.24 20.03
N SER A 252 15.51 -1.88 20.83
CA SER A 252 15.90 -3.29 20.60
C SER A 252 14.69 -4.22 20.59
N THR A 253 13.74 -4.02 21.52
CA THR A 253 12.48 -4.78 21.56
C THR A 253 11.72 -4.64 20.25
N LEU A 254 11.50 -3.42 19.75
CA LEU A 254 10.79 -3.20 18.48
C LEU A 254 11.45 -3.94 17.31
N ILE A 255 12.80 -3.90 17.22
CA ILE A 255 13.55 -4.59 16.18
C ILE A 255 13.41 -6.11 16.30
N GLN A 256 13.38 -6.65 17.52
CA GLN A 256 13.07 -8.06 17.74
C GLN A 256 11.66 -8.41 17.25
N GLU A 257 10.63 -7.61 17.60
CA GLU A 257 9.26 -7.84 17.13
C GLU A 257 9.17 -7.77 15.59
N MET A 258 9.89 -6.83 14.97
CA MET A 258 9.98 -6.72 13.51
C MET A 258 10.60 -7.97 12.86
N LEU A 259 11.72 -8.46 13.40
CA LEU A 259 12.36 -9.66 12.89
C LEU A 259 11.45 -10.88 13.03
N SER A 260 10.83 -11.07 14.21
CA SER A 260 9.94 -12.19 14.47
C SER A 260 8.73 -12.18 13.54
N GLN A 261 8.07 -11.02 13.35
CA GLN A 261 6.97 -10.90 12.40
C GLN A 261 7.41 -11.20 10.97
N TRP A 262 8.57 -10.69 10.54
CA TRP A 262 9.07 -10.98 9.21
C TRP A 262 9.27 -12.49 9.01
N LYS A 263 9.86 -13.20 9.99
CA LYS A 263 9.99 -14.67 9.94
C LYS A 263 8.65 -15.39 9.88
N GLU A 264 7.67 -14.95 10.66
CA GLU A 264 6.29 -15.48 10.60
C GLU A 264 5.71 -15.33 9.19
N ILE A 265 5.86 -14.15 8.57
CA ILE A 265 5.40 -13.93 7.19
C ILE A 265 6.19 -14.81 6.21
N MET A 266 7.50 -15.01 6.40
CA MET A 266 8.29 -15.91 5.53
C MET A 266 7.80 -17.36 5.59
N ASN A 267 7.42 -17.85 6.77
CA ASN A 267 6.85 -19.19 6.91
C ASN A 267 5.51 -19.34 6.17
N ILE A 268 4.66 -18.31 6.26
CA ILE A 268 3.41 -18.23 5.49
C ILE A 268 3.70 -18.25 3.99
N LEU A 269 4.61 -17.41 3.52
CA LEU A 269 4.99 -17.35 2.10
C LEU A 269 5.57 -18.69 1.60
N SER A 270 6.41 -19.34 2.40
CA SER A 270 6.96 -20.66 2.07
C SER A 270 5.85 -21.71 1.94
N SER A 271 4.82 -21.66 2.78
CA SER A 271 3.66 -22.56 2.69
C SER A 271 2.82 -22.30 1.43
N LEU A 272 2.91 -21.09 0.88
CA LEU A 272 2.28 -20.68 -0.38
C LEU A 272 3.25 -20.82 -1.58
N GLN A 273 4.42 -21.47 -1.38
CA GLN A 273 5.46 -21.66 -2.40
C GLN A 273 5.98 -20.34 -3.01
N VAL A 274 5.94 -19.25 -2.24
CA VAL A 274 6.50 -17.96 -2.63
C VAL A 274 7.93 -17.84 -2.12
N GLU A 275 8.84 -17.39 -3.00
CA GLU A 275 10.25 -17.17 -2.65
C GLU A 275 10.39 -16.21 -1.46
N PRO A 276 11.16 -16.61 -0.41
CA PRO A 276 11.46 -15.76 0.72
C PRO A 276 12.07 -14.41 0.33
N LEU A 277 11.84 -13.42 1.18
CA LEU A 277 12.34 -12.06 1.01
C LEU A 277 13.51 -11.82 1.99
N ASN A 278 14.69 -11.53 1.47
CA ASN A 278 15.76 -10.94 2.27
C ASN A 278 15.37 -9.50 2.66
N LEU A 279 14.92 -9.32 3.91
CA LEU A 279 14.36 -8.06 4.40
C LEU A 279 15.38 -6.93 4.37
N LEU A 280 16.59 -7.16 4.87
CA LEU A 280 17.63 -6.13 4.95
C LEU A 280 18.04 -5.65 3.56
N LYS A 281 18.27 -6.59 2.64
CA LYS A 281 18.55 -6.28 1.23
C LYS A 281 17.43 -5.49 0.60
N PHE A 282 16.18 -5.91 0.82
CA PHE A 282 15.01 -5.21 0.29
C PHE A 282 14.85 -3.80 0.88
N MET A 283 15.12 -3.60 2.17
CA MET A 283 15.09 -2.30 2.83
C MET A 283 16.13 -1.31 2.28
N ILE A 284 17.30 -1.81 1.87
CA ILE A 284 18.44 -0.98 1.42
C ILE A 284 18.42 -0.78 -0.09
N ASP A 285 18.31 -1.86 -0.86
CA ASP A 285 18.51 -1.81 -2.31
C ASP A 285 17.26 -1.30 -3.06
N ASP A 286 16.07 -1.65 -2.57
CA ASP A 286 14.80 -1.36 -3.25
C ASP A 286 13.98 -0.24 -2.61
N ASN A 287 14.33 0.19 -1.39
CA ASN A 287 13.60 1.22 -0.66
C ASN A 287 14.45 2.46 -0.41
N TYR A 288 15.34 2.44 0.58
CA TYR A 288 16.18 3.60 0.88
C TYR A 288 17.63 3.17 1.15
N PRO A 289 18.60 3.64 0.35
CA PRO A 289 19.99 3.22 0.46
C PRO A 289 20.63 3.80 1.72
N ILE A 290 21.71 3.16 2.15
CA ILE A 290 22.61 3.66 3.20
C ILE A 290 24.03 3.77 2.63
N ARG A 291 24.92 4.43 3.37
CA ARG A 291 26.35 4.49 3.01
C ARG A 291 26.94 3.09 3.14
N SER A 292 27.85 2.74 2.23
CA SER A 292 28.52 1.43 2.21
C SER A 292 29.34 1.13 3.45
N GLU A 293 29.76 2.18 4.15
CA GLU A 293 30.53 2.14 5.39
C GLU A 293 29.65 1.72 6.58
N SER A 294 28.32 1.85 6.47
CA SER A 294 27.39 1.55 7.56
C SER A 294 27.15 0.05 7.76
N LEU A 295 27.07 -0.72 6.67
CA LEU A 295 26.85 -2.17 6.70
C LEU A 295 27.62 -2.85 5.57
N ALA A 296 28.30 -3.96 5.87
CA ALA A 296 29.02 -4.73 4.87
C ALA A 296 28.04 -5.35 3.87
N ARG A 297 28.43 -5.34 2.58
CA ARG A 297 27.60 -5.94 1.52
C ARG A 297 27.35 -7.43 1.75
N GLU A 298 28.34 -8.13 2.30
CA GLU A 298 28.26 -9.56 2.63
C GLU A 298 27.15 -9.86 3.64
N ASP A 299 27.05 -9.06 4.72
CA ASP A 299 25.98 -9.18 5.72
C ASP A 299 24.60 -8.94 5.11
N ILE A 300 24.50 -8.00 4.15
CA ILE A 300 23.24 -7.71 3.48
C ILE A 300 22.82 -8.85 2.55
N GLU A 301 23.75 -9.43 1.78
CA GLU A 301 23.44 -10.56 0.88
C GLU A 301 23.09 -11.84 1.66
N HIS A 302 23.84 -12.17 2.70
CA HIS A 302 23.67 -13.41 3.48
C HIS A 302 22.76 -13.23 4.70
N PHE A 303 22.00 -12.13 4.78
CA PHE A 303 21.14 -11.82 5.94
C PHE A 303 20.25 -12.98 6.39
N LEU A 304 19.74 -13.80 5.45
CA LEU A 304 18.89 -14.95 5.74
C LEU A 304 19.61 -16.07 6.52
N GLU A 305 20.93 -16.15 6.41
CA GLU A 305 21.78 -17.20 6.99
C GLU A 305 22.35 -16.81 8.36
N LEU A 306 22.24 -15.52 8.72
CA LEU A 306 22.73 -15.00 9.98
C LEU A 306 21.84 -15.40 11.16
N ASP A 307 22.44 -15.47 12.35
CA ASP A 307 21.69 -15.70 13.58
C ASP A 307 20.79 -14.50 13.95
N ASP A 308 19.79 -14.76 14.78
CA ASP A 308 18.76 -13.78 15.15
C ASP A 308 19.32 -12.51 15.78
N ILE A 309 20.36 -12.61 16.61
CA ILE A 309 20.94 -11.45 17.29
C ILE A 309 21.67 -10.60 16.25
N HIS A 310 22.40 -11.22 15.34
CA HIS A 310 23.07 -10.51 14.26
C HIS A 310 22.05 -9.87 13.31
N GLN A 311 20.99 -10.58 12.92
CA GLN A 311 19.90 -10.02 12.12
C GLN A 311 19.27 -8.79 12.78
N GLN A 312 18.97 -8.86 14.09
CA GLN A 312 18.45 -7.73 14.86
C GLN A 312 19.45 -6.56 14.87
N TYR A 313 20.73 -6.84 15.10
CA TYR A 313 21.76 -5.80 15.12
C TYR A 313 21.83 -5.03 13.79
N LEU A 314 21.81 -5.73 12.66
CA LEU A 314 21.85 -5.11 11.33
C LEU A 314 20.58 -4.31 11.04
N LEU A 315 19.40 -4.81 11.43
CA LEU A 315 18.14 -4.06 11.31
C LEU A 315 18.17 -2.79 12.17
N TYR A 316 18.69 -2.87 13.40
CA TYR A 316 18.85 -1.71 14.26
C TYR A 316 19.78 -0.67 13.64
N ILE A 317 20.97 -1.07 13.15
CA ILE A 317 21.89 -0.18 12.42
C ILE A 317 21.20 0.43 11.20
N ARG A 318 20.45 -0.36 10.44
CA ARG A 318 19.72 0.16 9.27
C ARG A 318 18.80 1.31 9.67
N TYR A 319 18.08 1.21 10.78
CA TYR A 319 17.20 2.28 11.26
C TYR A 319 17.97 3.48 11.84
N THR A 320 19.10 3.28 12.51
CA THR A 320 19.93 4.42 12.96
C THR A 320 20.49 5.20 11.77
N CYS A 321 20.81 4.51 10.66
CA CYS A 321 21.25 5.15 9.41
C CYS A 321 20.15 5.96 8.70
N LEU A 322 18.87 5.78 9.08
CA LEU A 322 17.73 6.55 8.56
C LEU A 322 17.37 7.77 9.41
N LEU A 323 18.08 8.04 10.50
CA LEU A 323 17.78 9.21 11.33
C LEU A 323 17.93 10.52 10.54
N ILE A 324 18.88 10.52 9.61
CA ILE A 324 19.13 11.57 8.65
C ILE A 324 19.11 10.99 7.24
N ASP A 325 19.02 11.86 6.22
CA ASP A 325 19.35 11.48 4.85
C ASP A 325 20.88 11.58 4.67
N PRO A 326 21.61 10.45 4.59
CA PRO A 326 23.08 10.46 4.51
C PRO A 326 23.61 10.86 3.12
N PHE A 327 22.72 11.11 2.15
CA PHE A 327 23.05 11.59 0.81
C PHE A 327 22.61 13.04 0.59
N SER A 328 21.83 13.62 1.50
CA SER A 328 21.50 15.04 1.48
C SER A 328 22.74 15.90 1.64
N LYS A 329 22.73 17.10 1.07
CA LYS A 329 23.80 18.07 1.28
C LYS A 329 23.70 18.57 2.73
N PRO A 330 24.75 18.44 3.56
CA PRO A 330 24.72 18.97 4.90
C PRO A 330 24.65 20.50 4.88
N ASP A 331 24.05 21.08 5.92
CA ASP A 331 24.05 22.52 6.13
C ASP A 331 25.44 23.03 6.54
N LYS A 332 25.54 24.34 6.80
CA LYS A 332 26.80 25.01 7.18
C LYS A 332 27.40 24.49 8.49
N ASP A 333 26.59 23.85 9.35
CA ASP A 333 26.99 23.32 10.65
C ASP A 333 27.24 21.78 10.57
N GLY A 334 27.18 21.21 9.36
CA GLY A 334 27.40 19.79 9.11
C GLY A 334 26.18 18.91 9.36
N LYS A 335 24.97 19.47 9.56
CA LYS A 335 23.75 18.70 9.79
C LYS A 335 23.11 18.30 8.48
N TYR A 336 22.77 17.03 8.36
CA TYR A 336 22.03 16.48 7.24
C TYR A 336 20.52 16.70 7.41
N PHE A 337 19.75 16.53 6.34
CA PHE A 337 18.30 16.59 6.40
C PHE A 337 17.74 15.55 7.38
N ASP A 338 16.84 15.96 8.28
CA ASP A 338 16.22 15.08 9.27
C ASP A 338 15.15 14.21 8.61
N PHE A 339 15.61 13.08 8.07
CA PHE A 339 14.76 12.09 7.41
C PHE A 339 13.80 11.38 8.37
N SER A 340 14.17 11.30 9.66
CA SER A 340 13.37 10.62 10.68
C SER A 340 12.20 11.43 11.24
N ALA A 341 12.11 12.73 10.93
CA ALA A 341 11.08 13.64 11.42
C ALA A 341 9.67 13.42 10.80
N VAL A 342 9.24 12.16 10.69
CA VAL A 342 7.89 11.79 10.24
C VAL A 342 6.97 11.70 11.46
N PRO A 343 6.01 12.63 11.65
CA PRO A 343 5.21 12.68 12.87
C PRO A 343 4.21 11.52 12.95
N ILE A 344 4.03 10.99 14.16
CA ILE A 344 2.92 10.08 14.47
C ILE A 344 1.63 10.91 14.47
N ARG A 345 0.71 10.58 13.56
CA ARG A 345 -0.58 11.26 13.48
C ARG A 345 -1.48 10.80 14.62
N LYS A 346 -2.20 11.75 15.22
CA LYS A 346 -3.20 11.47 16.24
C LYS A 346 -4.54 11.11 15.61
N THR A 347 -5.42 10.50 16.40
CA THR A 347 -6.86 10.47 16.13
C THR A 347 -7.40 11.87 15.83
N PHE A 348 -8.42 11.95 14.99
CA PHE A 348 -8.96 13.21 14.51
C PHE A 348 -10.47 13.11 14.36
N ILE A 349 -11.16 14.26 14.30
CA ILE A 349 -12.58 14.29 13.95
C ILE A 349 -12.69 14.25 12.43
N ASN A 350 -13.30 13.19 11.90
CA ASN A 350 -13.57 13.05 10.48
C ASN A 350 -14.66 14.04 10.03
N LYS A 351 -14.93 14.11 8.73
CA LYS A 351 -15.89 15.07 8.20
C LYS A 351 -17.36 14.72 8.54
N GLN A 352 -17.64 13.50 9.02
CA GLN A 352 -18.94 13.06 9.55
C GLN A 352 -19.14 13.51 11.01
N GLY A 353 -18.15 14.16 11.63
CA GLY A 353 -18.19 14.54 13.04
C GLY A 353 -17.84 13.40 13.98
N GLU A 354 -17.37 12.26 13.46
CA GLU A 354 -16.97 11.10 14.24
C GLU A 354 -15.48 11.16 14.54
N TRP A 355 -15.08 10.64 15.69
CA TRP A 355 -13.68 10.42 16.01
C TRP A 355 -13.17 9.21 15.22
N ASP A 356 -12.07 9.39 14.51
CA ASP A 356 -11.49 8.39 13.60
C ASP A 356 -9.99 8.24 13.83
N ILE A 357 -9.50 7.07 13.45
CA ILE A 357 -8.12 6.63 13.58
C ILE A 357 -7.39 6.96 12.26
N PRO A 358 -6.17 7.54 12.33
CA PRO A 358 -5.37 7.79 11.14
C PRO A 358 -5.09 6.51 10.36
N ARG A 359 -4.79 6.69 9.07
CA ARG A 359 -4.47 5.62 8.12
C ARG A 359 -3.47 4.59 8.68
N MET A 360 -2.43 5.06 9.36
CA MET A 360 -1.53 4.22 10.15
C MET A 360 -1.94 4.38 11.62
N PRO A 361 -2.43 3.33 12.31
CA PRO A 361 -2.38 1.92 11.93
C PRO A 361 -3.69 1.34 11.36
N LYS A 362 -4.73 2.14 11.04
CA LYS A 362 -6.02 1.61 10.56
C LYS A 362 -5.91 0.64 9.38
N GLU A 363 -5.14 0.99 8.36
CA GLU A 363 -4.88 0.07 7.23
C GLU A 363 -3.99 -1.10 7.65
N ASP A 364 -3.00 -0.84 8.50
CA ASP A 364 -2.07 -1.88 8.96
C ASP A 364 -2.81 -2.95 9.78
N TYR A 365 -3.88 -2.57 10.49
CA TYR A 365 -4.77 -3.50 11.20
C TYR A 365 -5.47 -4.44 10.22
N TYR A 366 -6.08 -3.91 9.15
CA TYR A 366 -6.63 -4.75 8.09
C TYR A 366 -5.56 -5.70 7.52
N ARG A 367 -4.38 -5.18 7.16
CA ARG A 367 -3.29 -6.00 6.60
C ARG A 367 -2.91 -7.15 7.53
N LEU A 368 -2.71 -6.88 8.82
CA LEU A 368 -2.36 -7.91 9.79
C LEU A 368 -3.48 -8.91 10.02
N LYS A 369 -4.75 -8.49 10.06
CA LYS A 369 -5.87 -9.43 10.19
C LYS A 369 -5.96 -10.37 9.00
N ILE A 370 -5.69 -9.88 7.79
CA ILE A 370 -5.59 -10.73 6.59
C ILE A 370 -4.42 -11.71 6.72
N ILE A 371 -3.22 -11.24 7.05
CA ILE A 371 -2.05 -12.11 7.22
C ILE A 371 -2.28 -13.16 8.33
N GLN A 372 -2.87 -12.76 9.46
CA GLN A 372 -3.24 -13.64 10.57
C GLN A 372 -4.20 -14.74 10.11
N GLY A 373 -5.22 -14.40 9.32
CA GLY A 373 -6.15 -15.38 8.78
C GLY A 373 -5.51 -16.33 7.77
N ILE A 374 -4.62 -15.83 6.91
CA ILE A 374 -3.83 -16.67 5.99
C ILE A 374 -2.89 -17.59 6.78
N ALA A 375 -2.26 -17.12 7.87
CA ALA A 375 -1.42 -17.93 8.74
C ALA A 375 -2.20 -19.12 9.30
N ARG A 376 -3.40 -18.87 9.84
CA ARG A 376 -4.30 -19.92 10.34
C ARG A 376 -4.71 -20.90 9.24
N HIS A 377 -5.02 -20.39 8.04
CA HIS A 377 -5.39 -21.22 6.90
C HIS A 377 -4.26 -22.14 6.43
N THR A 378 -3.02 -21.64 6.47
CA THR A 378 -1.81 -22.37 6.06
C THR A 378 -1.17 -23.15 7.22
N ASN A 379 -1.83 -23.23 8.38
CA ASN A 379 -1.35 -23.90 9.59
C ASN A 379 0.02 -23.39 10.09
N ASN A 380 0.28 -22.08 9.94
CA ASN A 380 1.45 -21.40 10.47
C ASN A 380 1.15 -20.70 11.78
N ALA A 381 2.06 -20.80 12.76
CA ALA A 381 2.00 -20.01 13.97
C ALA A 381 2.41 -18.55 13.68
N SER A 382 1.69 -17.60 14.27
CA SER A 382 1.93 -16.17 14.08
C SER A 382 1.86 -15.37 15.39
N PRO A 383 2.56 -15.77 16.47
CA PRO A 383 2.40 -15.19 17.80
C PRO A 383 2.75 -13.70 17.89
N THR A 384 3.71 -13.22 17.10
CA THR A 384 4.06 -11.79 17.06
C THR A 384 2.95 -10.99 16.39
N ILE A 385 2.42 -11.48 15.27
CA ILE A 385 1.24 -10.88 14.60
C ILE A 385 0.02 -10.89 15.53
N ASP A 386 -0.24 -12.00 16.22
CA ASP A 386 -1.34 -12.13 17.17
C ASP A 386 -1.25 -11.07 18.28
N ARG A 387 -0.04 -10.88 18.83
CA ARG A 387 0.22 -9.85 19.83
C ARG A 387 0.02 -8.43 19.31
N PHE A 388 0.42 -8.11 18.08
CA PHE A 388 0.15 -6.78 17.49
C PHE A 388 -1.35 -6.51 17.35
N VAL A 389 -2.09 -7.51 16.87
CA VAL A 389 -3.55 -7.45 16.73
C VAL A 389 -4.20 -7.26 18.10
N GLU A 390 -3.85 -8.07 19.08
CA GLU A 390 -4.37 -7.98 20.45
C GLU A 390 -4.09 -6.62 21.09
N ARG A 391 -2.85 -6.12 20.99
CA ARG A 391 -2.46 -4.81 21.54
C ARG A 391 -3.28 -3.67 20.91
N TYR A 392 -3.49 -3.70 19.60
CA TYR A 392 -4.31 -2.70 18.92
C TYR A 392 -5.79 -2.80 19.30
N GLU A 393 -6.36 -4.02 19.29
CA GLU A 393 -7.76 -4.28 19.62
C GLU A 393 -8.08 -3.89 21.07
N ASN A 394 -7.21 -4.22 22.02
CA ASN A 394 -7.36 -3.80 23.42
C ASN A 394 -7.33 -2.27 23.55
N MET A 395 -6.38 -1.59 22.89
CA MET A 395 -6.28 -0.14 22.93
C MET A 395 -7.53 0.56 22.37
N ILE A 396 -8.05 0.14 21.20
CA ILE A 396 -9.26 0.77 20.65
C ILE A 396 -10.48 0.56 21.55
N GLN A 397 -10.59 -0.60 22.20
CA GLN A 397 -11.66 -0.89 23.15
C GLN A 397 -11.53 -0.06 24.43
N GLU A 398 -10.32 0.04 25.01
CA GLU A 398 -10.06 0.88 26.18
C GLU A 398 -10.38 2.35 25.90
N ILE A 399 -9.92 2.88 24.76
CA ILE A 399 -10.20 4.26 24.36
C ILE A 399 -11.69 4.49 24.13
N ALA A 400 -12.39 3.54 23.50
CA ALA A 400 -13.84 3.64 23.32
C ALA A 400 -14.60 3.65 24.66
N LEU A 401 -14.15 2.87 25.65
CA LEU A 401 -14.71 2.83 26.99
C LEU A 401 -14.41 4.08 27.82
N GLN A 402 -13.24 4.69 27.63
CA GLN A 402 -12.83 5.92 28.34
C GLN A 402 -13.52 7.17 27.80
N HIS A 403 -14.03 7.11 26.56
CA HIS A 403 -14.65 8.25 25.87
C HIS A 403 -16.10 7.97 25.41
N PRO A 404 -17.02 7.58 26.31
CA PRO A 404 -18.40 7.26 25.95
C PRO A 404 -19.19 8.47 25.42
N GLU A 405 -18.69 9.69 25.64
CA GLU A 405 -19.26 10.93 25.14
C GLU A 405 -18.95 11.21 23.66
N ARG A 406 -17.96 10.51 23.07
CA ARG A 406 -17.54 10.73 21.69
C ARG A 406 -18.40 9.90 20.74
N ILE A 407 -18.69 10.48 19.57
CA ILE A 407 -19.22 9.72 18.44
C ILE A 407 -18.02 9.04 17.77
N LEU A 408 -17.94 7.72 17.83
CA LEU A 408 -16.82 6.95 17.29
C LEU A 408 -17.15 6.45 15.88
N SER A 409 -16.17 6.49 14.98
CA SER A 409 -16.26 5.78 13.71
C SER A 409 -16.10 4.27 13.91
N ASN A 410 -16.44 3.49 12.89
CA ASN A 410 -16.26 2.04 12.88
C ASN A 410 -14.78 1.58 13.03
N ALA A 411 -13.82 2.49 12.97
CA ALA A 411 -12.41 2.21 13.23
C ALA A 411 -12.14 1.80 14.69
N PHE A 412 -13.04 2.12 15.63
CA PHE A 412 -12.96 1.74 17.04
C PHE A 412 -13.61 0.38 17.34
N GLU A 413 -14.20 -0.27 16.33
CA GLU A 413 -14.79 -1.60 16.47
C GLU A 413 -13.78 -2.68 16.11
N VAL A 414 -13.78 -3.79 16.86
CA VAL A 414 -12.99 -4.97 16.52
C VAL A 414 -13.55 -5.60 15.26
N GLN A 415 -12.74 -5.66 14.20
CA GLN A 415 -13.14 -6.17 12.89
C GLN A 415 -12.57 -7.58 12.68
N THR A 416 -13.41 -8.50 12.21
CA THR A 416 -12.96 -9.87 11.89
C THR A 416 -12.50 -10.02 10.44
N PHE A 417 -13.02 -9.18 9.53
CA PHE A 417 -12.84 -9.29 8.08
C PHE A 417 -13.10 -10.71 7.55
N SER A 418 -14.06 -11.42 8.15
CA SER A 418 -14.30 -12.84 7.91
C SER A 418 -14.70 -13.16 6.47
N GLU A 419 -15.47 -12.29 5.83
CA GLU A 419 -15.86 -12.48 4.42
C GLU A 419 -14.66 -12.37 3.50
N ASP A 420 -13.84 -11.31 3.63
CA ASP A 420 -12.60 -11.16 2.86
C ASP A 420 -11.67 -12.36 3.06
N LEU A 421 -11.46 -12.78 4.31
CA LEU A 421 -10.63 -13.95 4.64
C LEU A 421 -11.16 -15.24 4.00
N LYS A 422 -12.48 -15.45 4.03
CA LYS A 422 -13.10 -16.62 3.40
C LYS A 422 -12.84 -16.64 1.90
N GLN A 423 -13.00 -15.51 1.23
CA GLN A 423 -12.76 -15.38 -0.22
C GLN A 423 -11.27 -15.61 -0.56
N ILE A 424 -10.36 -14.98 0.19
CA ILE A 424 -8.92 -15.13 0.03
C ILE A 424 -8.50 -16.60 0.18
N CYS A 425 -8.84 -17.22 1.30
CA CYS A 425 -8.43 -18.59 1.60
C CYS A 425 -9.04 -19.61 0.62
N SER A 426 -10.28 -19.39 0.17
CA SER A 426 -10.90 -20.25 -0.86
C SER A 426 -10.15 -20.18 -2.18
N SER A 427 -9.75 -18.98 -2.61
CA SER A 427 -8.95 -18.78 -3.83
C SER A 427 -7.55 -19.39 -3.70
N LEU A 428 -6.87 -19.22 -2.56
CA LEU A 428 -5.55 -19.82 -2.32
C LEU A 428 -5.58 -21.36 -2.36
N SER A 429 -6.63 -21.98 -1.80
CA SER A 429 -6.83 -23.43 -1.86
C SER A 429 -7.09 -23.96 -3.27
N ALA A 430 -7.76 -23.18 -4.11
CA ALA A 430 -8.03 -23.57 -5.50
C ALA A 430 -6.76 -23.60 -6.34
N VAL A 431 -5.82 -22.68 -6.09
CA VAL A 431 -4.53 -22.61 -6.79
C VAL A 431 -3.65 -23.81 -6.42
N SER A 432 -3.57 -24.19 -5.14
CA SER A 432 -2.74 -25.30 -4.67
C SER A 432 -3.18 -26.69 -5.14
N LEU A 433 -4.44 -26.85 -5.57
CA LEU A 433 -4.94 -28.08 -6.18
C LEU A 433 -4.69 -28.17 -7.70
N SER A 434 -4.28 -27.07 -8.33
CA SER A 434 -4.07 -26.95 -9.78
C SER A 434 -2.60 -26.94 -10.22
N SER A 435 -1.69 -26.81 -9.24
CA SER A 435 -0.23 -26.98 -9.33
C SER A 435 0.17 -28.41 -8.97
#